data_AF-A0A2S9FQC6-F1
#
_entry.id   AF-A0A2S9FQC6-F1
#
_cell.length_a   1.000
_cell.length_b   1.000
_cell.length_c   1.000
_cell.angle_alpha   90.00
_cell.angle_beta   90.00
_cell.angle_gamma   90.00
#
_symmetry.space_group_name_H-M   'P 1'
#
loop_
_entity.id
_entity.type
_entity.pdbx_description
1 polymer ?
#
loop_
_entity_poly.entity_id
_entity_poly.type
_entity_poly.pdbx_seq_one_letter_code
_entity_poly.pdbx_strand_id
1 'polypeptide(L)'
;DDGEPRLRIPVPAGWERNTMMDSQVIRYAIVAMDLVADGFATNAVVTLESARGNQTPDDVFDQNRGNLETMMGAYDLDVESNTTCGFPSETTHYMAPPMGPAP
;
A
#
# COMPACT_ATOMS: atom_id res chain seq x y z
N ASP A 1 0.52 -13.01 -14.66
CA ASP A 1 1.14 -13.08 -16.00
C ASP A 1 2.65 -13.25 -15.80
N ASP A 2 3.37 -13.93 -16.69
CA ASP A 2 4.82 -14.17 -16.55
C ASP A 2 5.64 -12.87 -16.67
N GLY A 3 5.04 -11.79 -17.20
CA GLY A 3 5.64 -10.45 -17.27
C GLY A 3 5.45 -9.57 -16.03
N GLU A 4 4.72 -10.02 -15.01
CA GLU A 4 4.45 -9.20 -13.81
C GLU A 4 5.63 -9.22 -12.82
N PRO A 5 5.83 -8.14 -12.06
CA PRO A 5 6.86 -8.09 -11.03
C PRO A 5 6.57 -9.13 -9.95
N ARG A 6 7.62 -9.83 -9.52
CA ARG A 6 7.55 -10.76 -8.38
C ARG A 6 8.07 -10.09 -7.13
N LEU A 7 7.23 -10.01 -6.10
CA LEU A 7 7.58 -9.45 -4.80
C LEU A 7 7.68 -10.56 -3.75
N ARG A 8 8.66 -10.44 -2.85
CA ARG A 8 8.75 -11.27 -1.64
C ARG A 8 8.35 -10.41 -0.45
N ILE A 9 7.20 -10.70 0.13
CA ILE A 9 6.67 -9.98 1.29
C ILE A 9 7.04 -10.75 2.56
N PRO A 10 7.78 -10.14 3.51
CA PRO A 10 7.99 -10.75 4.82
C PRO A 10 6.65 -10.81 5.57
N VAL A 11 6.38 -11.95 6.20
CA VAL A 11 5.21 -12.12 7.08
C VAL A 11 5.73 -12.20 8.51
N PRO A 12 5.58 -11.14 9.32
CA PRO A 12 6.03 -11.14 10.71
C PRO A 12 5.27 -12.18 11.56
N ALA A 13 5.81 -12.52 12.73
CA ALA A 13 5.11 -13.39 13.68
C ALA A 13 3.78 -12.76 14.12
N GLY A 14 2.71 -13.56 14.19
CA GLY A 14 1.36 -13.09 14.52
C GLY A 14 0.60 -12.43 13.35
N TRP A 15 1.21 -12.37 12.15
CA TRP A 15 0.54 -11.92 10.94
C TRP A 15 0.15 -13.09 10.06
N GLU A 16 -1.03 -13.00 9.45
CA GLU A 16 -1.58 -14.05 8.60
C GLU A 16 -2.06 -13.50 7.26
N ARG A 17 -2.03 -14.36 6.23
CA ARG A 17 -2.52 -14.02 4.90
C ARG A 17 -4.06 -13.92 4.91
N ASN A 18 -4.61 -12.80 4.48
CA ASN A 18 -6.06 -12.61 4.30
C ASN A 18 -6.44 -12.46 2.82
N THR A 19 -7.03 -13.49 2.23
CA THR A 19 -7.39 -13.51 0.79
C THR A 19 -8.74 -12.89 0.46
N MET A 20 -9.47 -12.34 1.42
CA MET A 20 -10.86 -11.89 1.23
C MET A 20 -10.96 -10.77 0.18
N MET A 21 -9.98 -9.88 0.14
CA MET A 21 -9.94 -8.71 -0.77
C MET A 21 -9.13 -8.95 -2.04
N ASP A 22 -8.65 -10.18 -2.28
CA ASP A 22 -7.81 -10.47 -3.43
C ASP A 22 -8.55 -10.19 -4.75
N SER A 23 -7.87 -9.48 -5.65
CA SER A 23 -8.38 -9.10 -6.96
C SER A 23 -7.25 -8.83 -7.93
N GLN A 24 -7.59 -8.40 -9.15
CA GLN A 24 -6.58 -7.93 -10.11
C GLN A 24 -5.88 -6.65 -9.65
N VAL A 25 -6.44 -5.91 -8.70
CA VAL A 25 -5.80 -4.70 -8.14
C VAL A 25 -5.10 -5.05 -6.83
N ILE A 26 -5.81 -5.65 -5.87
CA ILE A 26 -5.27 -6.08 -4.58
C ILE A 26 -4.66 -7.47 -4.74
N ARG A 27 -3.32 -7.56 -4.76
CA ARG A 27 -2.60 -8.80 -5.07
C ARG A 27 -2.22 -9.60 -3.84
N TYR A 28 -2.10 -8.92 -2.70
CA TYR A 28 -1.70 -9.53 -1.44
C TYR A 28 -2.15 -8.69 -0.25
N ALA A 29 -2.59 -9.32 0.82
CA ALA A 29 -2.93 -8.67 2.08
C ALA A 29 -2.59 -9.57 3.26
N ILE A 30 -1.94 -9.01 4.28
CA ILE A 30 -1.71 -9.67 5.58
C ILE A 30 -2.31 -8.84 6.70
N VAL A 31 -2.74 -9.52 7.75
CA VAL A 31 -3.41 -8.91 8.91
C VAL A 31 -2.85 -9.47 10.21
N ALA A 32 -2.72 -8.62 11.23
CA ALA A 32 -2.42 -9.00 12.60
C ALA A 32 -3.69 -8.96 13.45
N MET A 33 -4.39 -10.11 13.54
CA MET A 33 -5.67 -10.20 14.26
C MET A 33 -5.54 -9.90 15.76
N ASP A 34 -4.37 -10.19 16.35
CA ASP A 34 -4.10 -9.92 17.77
C ASP A 34 -3.92 -8.43 18.08
N LEU A 35 -3.79 -7.57 17.05
CA LEU A 35 -3.64 -6.12 17.17
C LEU A 35 -4.92 -5.35 16.81
N VAL A 36 -6.06 -6.04 16.71
CA VAL A 36 -7.34 -5.38 16.43
C VAL A 36 -7.73 -4.49 17.60
N ALA A 37 -7.93 -3.21 17.33
CA ALA A 37 -8.37 -2.22 18.30
C ALA A 37 -9.32 -1.22 17.64
N ASP A 38 -10.36 -0.79 18.35
CA ASP A 38 -11.32 0.24 17.89
C ASP A 38 -11.93 -0.04 16.51
N GLY A 39 -12.16 -1.32 16.19
CA GLY A 39 -12.70 -1.76 14.89
C GLY A 39 -11.69 -1.72 13.74
N PHE A 40 -10.43 -1.41 14.00
CA PHE A 40 -9.34 -1.40 13.03
C PHE A 40 -8.43 -2.62 13.21
N ALA A 41 -8.21 -3.37 12.13
CA ALA A 41 -7.24 -4.45 12.10
C ALA A 41 -5.94 -3.95 11.45
N THR A 42 -4.83 -4.00 12.17
CA THR A 42 -3.51 -3.64 11.61
C THR A 42 -3.20 -4.59 10.45
N ASN A 43 -3.00 -4.01 9.26
CA ASN A 43 -2.85 -4.77 8.02
C ASN A 43 -1.81 -4.13 7.09
N ALA A 44 -1.38 -4.90 6.10
CA ALA A 44 -0.55 -4.43 5.00
C ALA A 44 -1.07 -5.02 3.69
N VAL A 45 -1.25 -4.16 2.69
CA VAL A 45 -1.83 -4.51 1.39
C VAL A 45 -0.85 -4.16 0.27
N VAL A 46 -0.76 -5.05 -0.72
CA VAL A 46 0.02 -4.85 -1.94
C VAL A 46 -0.95 -4.74 -3.11
N THR A 47 -0.90 -3.60 -3.80
CA THR A 47 -1.63 -3.40 -5.06
C THR A 47 -0.67 -3.48 -6.25
N LEU A 48 -1.22 -3.87 -7.41
CA LEU A 48 -0.53 -3.73 -8.69
C LEU A 48 -1.40 -2.91 -9.63
N GLU A 49 -0.85 -1.80 -10.09
CA GLU A 49 -1.48 -0.88 -11.01
C GLU A 49 -0.53 -0.57 -12.18
N SER A 50 -1.10 -0.30 -13.34
CA SER A 50 -0.35 0.10 -14.53
C SER A 50 -0.53 1.59 -14.77
N ALA A 51 0.57 2.34 -14.73
CA ALA A 51 0.59 3.72 -15.21
C ALA A 51 0.31 3.74 -16.72
N ARG A 52 -0.56 4.65 -17.18
CA ARG A 52 -0.90 4.77 -18.61
C ARG A 52 -0.01 5.80 -19.28
N GLY A 53 0.48 5.47 -20.47
CA GLY A 53 1.38 6.35 -21.22
C GLY A 53 2.80 6.31 -20.67
N ASN A 54 3.59 7.31 -21.04
CA ASN A 54 4.99 7.43 -20.62
C ASN A 54 5.09 8.43 -19.46
N GLN A 55 4.96 7.94 -18.23
CA GLN A 55 5.11 8.74 -17.01
C GLN A 55 6.47 8.47 -16.37
N THR A 56 7.09 9.50 -15.80
CA THR A 56 8.27 9.28 -14.96
C THR A 56 7.86 8.71 -13.60
N PRO A 57 8.77 8.03 -12.87
CA PRO A 57 8.48 7.57 -11.52
C PRO A 57 8.00 8.69 -10.59
N ASP A 58 8.61 9.88 -10.69
CA ASP A 58 8.25 11.05 -9.88
C ASP A 58 6.81 11.50 -10.15
N ASP A 59 6.38 11.54 -11.42
CA ASP A 59 4.98 11.86 -11.77
C ASP A 59 3.98 10.88 -11.13
N VAL A 60 4.36 9.59 -11.05
CA VAL A 60 3.51 8.55 -10.44
C VAL A 60 3.47 8.70 -8.91
N PHE A 61 4.61 8.99 -8.28
CA PHE A 61 4.67 9.21 -6.83
C PHE A 61 3.89 10.47 -6.42
N ASP A 62 4.05 11.58 -7.16
CA ASP A 62 3.28 12.80 -6.95
C ASP A 62 1.78 12.55 -7.05
N GLN A 63 1.34 11.80 -8.06
CA GLN A 63 -0.07 11.43 -8.22
C GLN A 63 -0.58 10.56 -7.07
N ASN A 64 0.22 9.60 -6.59
CA ASN A 64 -0.14 8.75 -5.46
C ASN A 64 -0.31 9.55 -4.17
N ARG A 65 0.61 10.47 -3.86
CA ARG A 65 0.48 11.36 -2.69
C ARG A 65 -0.73 12.28 -2.81
N GLY A 66 -0.98 12.84 -3.99
CA GLY A 66 -2.18 13.63 -4.24
C GLY A 66 -3.48 12.84 -4.02
N ASN A 67 -3.50 11.54 -4.38
CA ASN A 67 -4.65 10.67 -4.10
C ASN A 67 -4.80 10.37 -2.60
N LEU A 68 -3.71 10.22 -1.84
CA LEU A 68 -3.79 10.09 -0.37
C LEU A 68 -4.48 11.31 0.25
N GLU A 69 -4.05 12.52 -0.11
CA GLU A 69 -4.64 13.74 0.44
C GLU A 69 -6.09 13.94 -0.01
N THR A 70 -6.37 13.80 -1.31
CA THR A 70 -7.67 14.18 -1.89
C THR A 70 -8.76 13.12 -1.76
N MET A 71 -8.40 11.83 -1.81
CA MET A 71 -9.37 10.72 -1.72
C MET A 71 -9.48 10.17 -0.30
N MET A 72 -8.35 10.05 0.40
CA MET A 72 -8.30 9.45 1.74
C MET A 72 -8.32 10.50 2.86
N GLY A 73 -8.21 11.78 2.52
CA GLY A 73 -8.13 12.86 3.51
C GLY A 73 -6.83 12.80 4.32
N ALA A 74 -5.78 12.19 3.78
CA ALA A 74 -4.50 12.07 4.46
C ALA A 74 -3.87 13.45 4.72
N TYR A 75 -3.12 13.57 5.80
CA TYR A 75 -2.42 14.78 6.22
C TYR A 75 -1.11 14.41 6.93
N ASP A 76 -0.27 15.41 7.21
CA ASP A 76 1.07 15.24 7.80
C ASP A 76 1.94 14.23 7.02
N LEU A 77 1.98 14.38 5.69
CA LEU A 77 2.79 13.52 4.83
C LEU A 77 4.29 13.79 5.07
N ASP A 78 5.02 12.74 5.41
CA ASP A 78 6.49 12.71 5.48
C ASP A 78 7.03 11.69 4.46
N VAL A 79 7.84 12.17 3.53
CA VAL A 79 8.18 11.48 2.28
C VAL A 79 9.67 11.21 2.21
N GLU A 80 10.02 9.94 2.02
CA GLU A 80 11.40 9.48 1.85
C GLU A 80 11.57 8.78 0.49
N SER A 81 12.42 9.34 -0.37
CA SER A 81 12.83 8.69 -1.61
C SER A 81 13.88 7.60 -1.34
N ASN A 82 13.75 6.47 -2.01
CA ASN A 82 14.66 5.33 -1.85
C ASN A 82 14.77 4.53 -3.17
N THR A 83 15.42 3.36 -3.09
CA THR A 83 15.42 2.35 -4.14
C THR A 83 15.06 0.98 -3.57
N THR A 84 14.28 0.21 -4.31
CA THR A 84 13.94 -1.17 -3.97
C THR A 84 14.29 -2.07 -5.14
N CYS A 85 15.19 -3.03 -4.95
CA CYS A 85 15.67 -3.93 -6.00
C CYS A 85 16.22 -3.20 -7.25
N GLY A 86 16.77 -1.98 -7.08
CA GLY A 86 17.31 -1.16 -8.17
C GLY A 86 16.27 -0.29 -8.91
N PHE A 87 15.00 -0.34 -8.53
CA PHE A 87 13.97 0.56 -9.04
C PHE A 87 13.74 1.74 -8.08
N PRO A 88 13.36 2.93 -8.58
CA PRO A 88 12.93 4.03 -7.73
C PRO A 88 11.77 3.61 -6.82
N SER A 89 11.83 4.01 -5.56
CA SER A 89 10.76 3.77 -4.59
C SER A 89 10.60 4.99 -3.67
N GLU A 90 9.44 5.04 -3.02
CA GLU A 90 9.11 6.08 -2.05
C GLU A 90 8.42 5.45 -0.85
N THR A 91 8.76 5.92 0.35
CA THR A 91 8.00 5.64 1.57
C THR A 91 7.33 6.93 2.00
N THR A 92 6.00 6.93 2.10
CA THR A 92 5.24 8.08 2.61
C THR A 92 4.56 7.67 3.91
N HIS A 93 4.93 8.32 5.00
CA HIS A 93 4.23 8.23 6.29
C HIS A 93 3.16 9.32 6.34
N TYR A 94 1.98 9.00 6.85
CA TYR A 94 0.87 9.95 6.92
C TYR A 94 -0.12 9.57 8.02
N MET A 95 -0.94 10.54 8.40
CA MET A 95 -2.14 10.34 9.21
C MET A 95 -3.37 10.42 8.30
N ALA A 96 -4.42 9.67 8.62
CA ALA A 96 -5.69 9.74 7.91
C ALA A 96 -6.87 9.66 8.88
N PRO A 97 -8.04 10.22 8.54
CA PRO A 97 -9.28 10.02 9.28
C PRO A 97 -9.60 8.54 9.47
N PRO A 98 -10.33 8.15 10.53
CA PRO A 98 -10.73 6.76 10.74
C PRO A 98 -11.48 6.20 9.53
N MET A 99 -10.93 5.16 8.91
CA MET A 99 -11.47 4.54 7.70
C MET A 99 -12.47 3.42 8.03
N GLY A 100 -13.39 3.65 8.98
CA GLY A 100 -14.36 2.63 9.40
C GLY A 100 -13.75 1.26 9.75
N PRO A 101 -14.56 0.20 9.89
CA PRO A 101 -14.03 -1.13 10.09
C PRO A 101 -13.37 -1.68 8.83
N ALA A 102 -12.17 -2.26 8.97
CA ALA A 102 -11.54 -3.03 7.90
C ALA A 102 -12.35 -4.32 7.62
N PRO A 103 -12.49 -4.75 6.36
CA PRO A 103 -13.19 -5.98 6.00
C PRO A 103 -12.50 -7.26 6.52
#